data_AF-A0A6G0NRV2-F1
#
_entry.id   AF-A0A6G0NRV2-F1
#
_cell.length_a   1.000
_cell.length_b   1.000
_cell.length_c   1.000
_cell.angle_alpha   90.00
_cell.angle_beta   90.00
_cell.angle_gamma   90.00
#
_symmetry.space_group_name_H-M   'P 1'
#
loop_
_entity.id
_entity.type
_entity.pdbx_description
1 polymer ?
#
loop_
_entity_poly.entity_id
_entity_poly.type
_entity_poly.pdbx_seq_one_letter_code
_entity_poly.pdbx_strand_id
1 'polypeptide(L)'
;MVRGQTANDYRPNKNLVPAVLNKVCKGYERLEELQQIVHGGVEVRLSKMPPRQVKHPPNHGSARYRLNVLRLVLDRDLLEQWPEIIISPFGVVDKGGEDASVTGRTIHDLSYAEGTSINDLATEILKSKRAHPNARVCVMAGDVASAFRNISIHSNSVYLFAGHIKEDDVIVIELAAPFGLTGSPGFY
;
A
#
# COMPACT_ATOMS: atom_id res chain seq x y z
N MET A 1 17.00 -23.15 5.64
CA MET A 1 15.55 -22.88 5.45
C MET A 1 15.05 -22.12 6.68
N VAL A 2 14.83 -20.81 6.59
CA VAL A 2 14.49 -19.96 7.75
C VAL A 2 12.97 -19.80 7.80
N ARG A 3 12.32 -20.15 8.92
CA ARG A 3 10.86 -20.05 9.19
C ARG A 3 9.93 -21.10 8.54
N GLY A 4 10.24 -22.41 8.64
CA GLY A 4 9.26 -23.48 8.37
C GLY A 4 8.66 -23.53 6.96
N GLN A 5 9.35 -22.95 5.98
CA GLN A 5 8.85 -22.80 4.62
C GLN A 5 8.84 -24.14 3.89
N THR A 6 7.76 -24.48 3.19
CA THR A 6 7.80 -25.55 2.18
C THR A 6 7.76 -24.92 0.79
N ALA A 7 8.20 -25.65 -0.24
CA ALA A 7 8.07 -25.21 -1.62
C ALA A 7 6.61 -24.92 -2.05
N ASN A 8 5.64 -25.39 -1.25
CA ASN A 8 4.22 -25.27 -1.50
C ASN A 8 3.54 -24.15 -0.68
N ASP A 9 4.27 -23.46 0.21
CA ASP A 9 3.73 -22.34 0.99
C ASP A 9 4.05 -20.99 0.32
N TYR A 10 3.15 -20.61 -0.60
CA TYR A 10 3.21 -19.36 -1.37
C TYR A 10 2.66 -18.14 -0.64
N ARG A 11 2.23 -18.27 0.63
CA ARG A 11 1.61 -17.16 1.35
C ARG A 11 2.59 -16.00 1.50
N PRO A 12 2.15 -14.76 1.22
CA PRO A 12 3.05 -13.62 1.25
C PRO A 12 3.35 -13.19 2.70
N ASN A 13 2.38 -13.33 3.60
CA ASN A 13 2.49 -12.90 5.01
C ASN A 13 2.96 -14.04 5.94
N LYS A 14 4.18 -14.55 5.71
CA LYS A 14 4.70 -15.76 6.40
C LYS A 14 4.79 -15.62 7.93
N ASN A 15 4.89 -14.40 8.45
CA ASN A 15 4.94 -14.15 9.90
C ASN A 15 3.55 -14.17 10.55
N LEU A 16 2.47 -14.14 9.77
CA LEU A 16 1.11 -14.30 10.26
C LEU A 16 0.69 -15.78 10.13
N VAL A 17 0.44 -16.42 11.27
CA VAL A 17 0.11 -17.85 11.32
C VAL A 17 -1.41 -18.02 11.43
N PRO A 18 -2.10 -18.58 10.41
CA PRO A 18 -3.55 -18.75 10.37
C PRO A 18 -4.13 -19.40 11.62
N ALA A 19 -3.51 -20.50 12.07
CA ALA A 19 -3.95 -21.25 13.23
C ALA A 19 -3.86 -20.44 14.53
N VAL A 20 -2.82 -19.61 14.67
CA VAL A 20 -2.67 -18.71 15.82
C VAL A 20 -3.74 -17.63 15.78
N LEU A 21 -3.96 -16.99 14.62
CA LEU A 21 -4.98 -15.96 14.44
C LEU A 21 -6.39 -16.48 14.74
N ASN A 22 -6.75 -17.68 14.30
CA ASN A 22 -8.04 -18.30 14.64
C ASN A 22 -8.25 -18.46 16.15
N LYS A 23 -7.17 -18.68 16.91
CA LYS A 23 -7.25 -18.82 18.37
C LYS A 23 -7.29 -17.47 19.07
N VAL A 24 -6.39 -16.55 18.72
CA VAL A 24 -6.23 -15.26 19.43
C VAL A 24 -7.28 -14.23 19.04
N CYS A 25 -7.79 -14.28 17.81
CA CYS A 25 -8.84 -13.40 17.30
C CYS A 25 -10.21 -14.10 17.30
N LYS A 26 -10.40 -15.12 18.13
CA LYS A 26 -11.69 -15.83 18.23
C LYS A 26 -12.80 -14.85 18.64
N GLY A 27 -13.88 -14.81 17.85
CA GLY A 27 -14.99 -13.89 18.07
C GLY A 27 -14.77 -12.49 17.51
N TYR A 28 -13.62 -12.22 16.86
CA TYR A 28 -13.46 -11.00 16.08
C TYR A 28 -14.37 -11.06 14.86
N GLU A 29 -15.21 -10.04 14.69
CA GLU A 29 -16.22 -9.96 13.63
C GLU A 29 -15.62 -10.17 12.23
N ARG A 30 -14.40 -9.67 12.00
CA ARG A 30 -13.71 -9.74 10.70
C ARG A 30 -12.57 -10.76 10.66
N LEU A 31 -12.72 -11.87 11.38
CA LEU A 31 -11.71 -12.93 11.43
C LEU A 31 -11.50 -13.55 10.04
N GLU A 32 -12.56 -13.69 9.24
CA GLU A 32 -12.47 -14.27 7.91
C GLU A 32 -11.65 -13.40 6.96
N GLU A 33 -11.88 -12.08 6.96
CA GLU A 33 -11.10 -11.12 6.18
C GLU A 33 -9.64 -11.08 6.63
N LEU A 34 -9.38 -11.18 7.94
CA LEU A 34 -8.03 -11.29 8.48
C LEU A 34 -7.34 -12.56 7.96
N GLN A 35 -8.05 -13.69 7.88
CA GLN A 35 -7.53 -14.93 7.29
C GLN A 35 -7.25 -14.76 5.79
N GLN A 36 -8.11 -14.09 5.04
CA GLN A 36 -7.87 -13.81 3.62
C GLN A 36 -6.58 -12.99 3.42
N ILE A 37 -6.37 -11.96 4.24
CA ILE A 37 -5.15 -11.14 4.20
C ILE A 37 -3.90 -11.99 4.48
N VAL A 38 -3.98 -12.94 5.40
CA VAL A 38 -2.84 -13.82 5.73
C VAL A 38 -2.46 -14.71 4.55
N HIS A 39 -3.45 -15.20 3.80
CA HIS A 39 -3.22 -16.14 2.70
C HIS A 39 -2.83 -15.44 1.39
N GLY A 40 -3.46 -14.32 1.07
CA GLY A 40 -3.29 -13.65 -0.23
C GLY A 40 -2.69 -12.25 -0.16
N GLY A 41 -2.62 -11.63 1.02
CA GLY A 41 -2.34 -10.21 1.16
C GLY A 41 -3.61 -9.34 1.11
N VAL A 42 -3.43 -8.03 1.27
CA VAL A 42 -4.52 -7.05 1.26
C VAL A 42 -5.00 -6.85 -0.18
N GLU A 43 -6.23 -7.27 -0.46
CA GLU A 43 -6.89 -7.00 -1.73
C GLU A 43 -7.78 -5.75 -1.62
N VAL A 44 -7.53 -4.76 -2.48
CA VAL A 44 -8.27 -3.51 -2.48
C VAL A 44 -9.40 -3.57 -3.51
N ARG A 45 -10.62 -3.55 -3.00
CA ARG A 45 -11.84 -3.52 -3.83
C ARG A 45 -12.18 -2.08 -4.15
N LEU A 46 -12.27 -1.78 -5.44
CA LEU A 46 -12.65 -0.48 -5.95
C LEU A 46 -14.11 -0.50 -6.40
N SER A 47 -14.85 0.56 -6.06
CA SER A 47 -16.23 0.77 -6.48
C SER A 47 -16.37 1.11 -7.96
N LYS A 48 -15.34 1.72 -8.53
CA LYS A 48 -15.15 1.99 -9.95
C LYS A 48 -13.66 2.06 -10.23
N MET A 49 -13.25 1.77 -11.46
CA MET A 49 -11.85 1.92 -11.85
C MET A 49 -11.45 3.41 -11.89
N PRO A 50 -10.25 3.76 -11.42
CA PRO A 50 -9.68 5.08 -11.67
C PRO A 50 -9.51 5.29 -13.19
N PRO A 51 -9.63 6.53 -13.68
CA PRO A 51 -9.38 6.81 -15.08
C PRO A 51 -7.92 6.53 -15.44
N ARG A 52 -7.69 6.11 -16.69
CA ARG A 52 -6.34 5.95 -17.22
C ARG A 52 -5.57 7.27 -17.11
N GLN A 53 -4.37 7.21 -16.54
CA GLN A 53 -3.53 8.38 -16.37
C GLN A 53 -2.73 8.67 -17.64
N VAL A 54 -2.91 9.88 -18.18
CA VAL A 54 -2.09 10.41 -19.30
C VAL A 54 -0.96 11.29 -18.76
N LYS A 55 -1.17 11.90 -17.59
CA LYS A 55 -0.18 12.70 -16.88
C LYS A 55 0.02 12.08 -15.50
N HIS A 56 1.29 11.93 -15.11
CA HIS A 56 1.65 11.42 -13.79
C HIS A 56 2.02 12.58 -12.87
N PRO A 57 1.56 12.57 -11.61
CA PRO A 57 1.90 13.62 -10.67
C PRO A 57 3.39 13.59 -10.31
N PRO A 58 3.99 14.73 -9.95
CA PRO A 58 5.33 14.76 -9.39
C PRO A 58 5.34 14.17 -7.97
N ASN A 59 6.46 13.57 -7.58
CA ASN A 59 6.68 13.13 -6.22
C ASN A 59 7.02 14.29 -5.29
N HIS A 60 6.90 14.05 -3.99
CA HIS A 60 7.47 14.94 -2.98
C HIS A 60 9.00 14.95 -3.09
N GLY A 61 9.63 16.09 -2.81
CA GLY A 61 11.09 16.25 -2.95
C GLY A 61 11.92 15.26 -2.12
N SER A 62 11.33 14.71 -1.05
CA SER A 62 11.98 13.71 -0.20
C SER A 62 12.14 12.34 -0.86
N ALA A 63 11.46 12.04 -1.96
CA ALA A 63 11.66 10.82 -2.73
C ALA A 63 12.91 10.86 -3.62
N ARG A 64 13.49 12.05 -3.83
CA ARG A 64 14.60 12.26 -4.75
C ARG A 64 15.85 11.51 -4.28
N TYR A 65 16.45 10.71 -5.17
CA TYR A 65 17.66 9.90 -4.90
C TYR A 65 17.51 8.83 -3.80
N ARG A 66 16.29 8.31 -3.57
CA ARG A 66 16.01 7.30 -2.53
C ARG A 66 15.69 5.91 -3.11
N LEU A 67 16.19 5.56 -4.30
CA LEU A 67 15.94 4.27 -4.97
C LEU A 67 16.24 3.06 -4.07
N ASN A 68 17.26 3.18 -3.24
CA ASN A 68 17.74 2.16 -2.29
C ASN A 68 16.69 1.70 -1.25
N VAL A 69 15.62 2.46 -1.00
CA VAL A 69 14.58 2.06 -0.05
C VAL A 69 13.32 1.47 -0.72
N LEU A 70 13.33 1.35 -2.04
CA LEU A 70 12.20 0.93 -2.85
C LEU A 70 12.27 -0.57 -3.16
N ARG A 71 11.10 -1.23 -3.25
CA ARG A 71 11.02 -2.70 -3.28
C ARG A 71 10.98 -3.31 -4.67
N LEU A 72 10.20 -2.72 -5.57
CA LEU A 72 10.10 -3.15 -6.96
C LEU A 72 10.25 -1.93 -7.85
N VAL A 73 11.41 -1.82 -8.48
CA VAL A 73 11.75 -0.76 -9.43
C VAL A 73 11.73 -1.36 -10.82
N LEU A 74 10.95 -0.75 -11.71
CA LEU A 74 10.71 -1.22 -13.07
C LEU A 74 10.94 -0.06 -14.04
N ASP A 75 11.27 -0.39 -15.28
CA ASP A 75 11.40 0.60 -16.34
C ASP A 75 10.06 1.32 -16.60
N ARG A 76 10.11 2.62 -16.88
CA ARG A 76 8.93 3.43 -17.17
C ARG A 76 8.15 2.92 -18.37
N ASP A 77 8.81 2.32 -19.37
CA ASP A 77 8.17 1.79 -20.57
C ASP A 77 7.12 0.71 -20.26
N LEU A 78 7.18 0.12 -19.05
CA LEU A 78 6.14 -0.80 -18.60
C LEU A 78 4.75 -0.13 -18.52
N LEU A 79 4.66 1.20 -18.36
CA LEU A 79 3.39 1.92 -18.38
C LEU A 79 2.70 1.86 -19.76
N GLU A 80 3.45 1.63 -20.83
CA GLU A 80 2.87 1.43 -22.17
C GLU A 80 2.21 0.05 -22.29
N GLN A 81 2.79 -0.95 -21.64
CA GLN A 81 2.32 -2.34 -21.64
C GLN A 81 1.28 -2.61 -20.56
N TRP A 82 1.32 -1.86 -19.46
CA TRP A 82 0.44 -2.01 -18.30
C TRP A 82 -0.21 -0.66 -17.91
N PRO A 83 -1.11 -0.13 -18.76
CA PRO A 83 -1.71 1.19 -18.56
C PRO A 83 -2.67 1.29 -17.37
N GLU A 84 -3.03 0.17 -16.75
CA GLU A 84 -3.85 0.10 -15.54
C GLU A 84 -3.10 0.52 -14.29
N ILE A 85 -1.76 0.57 -14.31
CA ILE A 85 -0.95 1.02 -13.18
C ILE A 85 -1.37 2.44 -12.78
N ILE A 86 -1.63 2.63 -11.49
CA ILE A 86 -1.99 3.92 -10.91
C ILE A 86 -0.78 4.51 -10.20
N ILE A 87 -0.34 5.65 -10.71
CA ILE A 87 0.73 6.47 -10.15
C ILE A 87 0.13 7.50 -9.20
N SER A 88 0.47 7.37 -7.92
CA SER A 88 0.22 8.39 -6.89
C SER A 88 1.50 9.15 -6.57
N PRO A 89 1.41 10.44 -6.19
CA PRO A 89 2.55 11.13 -5.60
C PRO A 89 3.04 10.35 -4.38
N PHE A 90 4.34 10.29 -4.18
CA PHE A 90 4.89 9.74 -2.94
C PHE A 90 6.08 10.53 -2.43
N GLY A 91 6.37 10.36 -1.14
CA GLY A 91 7.57 10.83 -0.49
C GLY A 91 8.27 9.69 0.25
N VAL A 92 9.53 9.91 0.60
CA VAL A 92 10.25 9.03 1.53
C VAL A 92 10.49 9.78 2.83
N VAL A 93 10.24 9.12 3.96
CA VAL A 93 10.50 9.67 5.30
C VAL A 93 11.51 8.77 6.02
N ASP A 94 12.50 9.40 6.64
CA ASP A 94 13.55 8.70 7.39
C ASP A 94 12.96 8.00 8.62
N LYS A 95 13.48 6.81 8.93
CA LYS A 95 13.16 6.11 10.17
C LYS A 95 14.19 6.55 11.20
N GLY A 96 13.79 7.38 12.17
CA GLY A 96 14.72 7.94 13.16
C GLY A 96 15.62 6.89 13.82
N GLY A 97 16.93 7.17 13.86
CA GLY A 97 17.94 6.37 14.56
C GLY A 97 18.80 5.45 13.70
N GLU A 98 18.48 5.26 12.41
CA GLU A 98 19.27 4.47 11.47
C GLU A 98 19.74 5.35 10.29
N ASP A 99 20.76 4.91 9.54
CA ASP A 99 21.23 5.66 8.38
C ASP A 99 20.08 5.82 7.38
N ALA A 100 19.76 7.08 7.05
CA ALA A 100 18.78 7.44 6.05
C ALA A 100 19.09 6.74 4.73
N SER A 101 20.37 6.56 4.37
CA SER A 101 20.84 5.89 3.14
C SER A 101 20.50 4.38 3.05
N VAL A 102 19.89 3.81 4.08
CA VAL A 102 19.46 2.39 4.08
C VAL A 102 18.02 2.25 4.60
N THR A 103 17.50 3.28 5.27
CA THR A 103 16.23 3.21 5.99
C THR A 103 15.33 4.39 5.63
N GLY A 104 14.17 4.08 5.04
CA GLY A 104 13.18 5.07 4.63
C GLY A 104 11.82 4.41 4.42
N ARG A 105 10.75 5.11 4.77
CA ARG A 105 9.35 4.70 4.55
C ARG A 105 8.80 5.46 3.35
N THR A 106 8.35 4.74 2.33
CA THR A 106 7.55 5.30 1.26
C THR A 106 6.17 5.66 1.81
N ILE A 107 5.73 6.88 1.55
CA ILE A 107 4.39 7.37 1.89
C ILE A 107 3.74 7.81 0.59
N HIS A 108 2.66 7.12 0.19
CA HIS A 108 1.90 7.46 -1.00
C HIS A 108 0.74 8.39 -0.63
N ASP A 109 0.56 9.45 -1.40
CA ASP A 109 -0.64 10.26 -1.38
C ASP A 109 -1.76 9.56 -2.16
N LEU A 110 -2.40 8.61 -1.49
CA LEU A 110 -3.51 7.83 -2.04
C LEU A 110 -4.85 8.57 -2.04
N SER A 111 -4.86 9.83 -1.60
CA SER A 111 -6.00 10.75 -1.66
C SER A 111 -5.93 11.67 -2.89
N TYR A 112 -4.82 11.62 -3.65
CA TYR A 112 -4.67 12.31 -4.93
C TYR A 112 -5.00 11.38 -6.12
N ALA A 113 -5.64 11.87 -7.19
CA ALA A 113 -6.30 13.16 -7.32
C ALA A 113 -7.71 13.09 -6.71
N GLU A 114 -8.17 14.19 -6.11
CA GLU A 114 -9.49 14.25 -5.46
C GLU A 114 -10.62 13.77 -6.39
N GLY A 115 -11.52 12.95 -5.86
CA GLY A 115 -12.68 12.38 -6.55
C GLY A 115 -12.39 11.14 -7.42
N THR A 116 -11.11 10.85 -7.67
CA THR A 116 -10.65 9.69 -8.47
C THR A 116 -9.49 8.93 -7.82
N SER A 117 -9.10 9.32 -6.61
CA SER A 117 -8.00 8.72 -5.87
C SER A 117 -8.34 7.30 -5.42
N ILE A 118 -7.33 6.49 -5.10
CA ILE A 118 -7.57 5.15 -4.56
C ILE A 118 -8.45 5.21 -3.30
N ASN A 119 -8.24 6.21 -2.45
CA ASN A 119 -9.05 6.39 -1.24
C ASN A 119 -10.50 6.82 -1.53
N ASP A 120 -10.76 7.54 -2.63
CA ASP A 120 -12.14 7.90 -3.01
C ASP A 120 -12.91 6.73 -3.61
N LEU A 121 -12.18 5.75 -4.14
CA LEU A 121 -12.74 4.64 -4.91
C LEU A 121 -12.82 3.35 -4.11
N ALA A 122 -12.02 3.18 -3.06
CA ALA A 122 -11.99 1.99 -2.23
C ALA A 122 -13.34 1.75 -1.52
N THR A 123 -13.94 0.59 -1.78
CA THR A 123 -15.27 0.21 -1.30
C THR A 123 -15.37 0.24 0.22
N GLU A 124 -14.35 -0.21 0.94
CA GLU A 124 -14.38 -0.25 2.41
C GLU A 124 -14.34 1.16 3.03
N ILE A 125 -13.65 2.12 2.41
CA ILE A 125 -13.67 3.53 2.83
C ILE A 125 -15.05 4.13 2.58
N LEU A 126 -15.63 3.87 1.41
CA LEU A 126 -16.97 4.33 1.06
C LEU A 126 -18.04 3.75 2.01
N LYS A 127 -17.96 2.46 2.35
CA LYS A 127 -18.83 1.83 3.35
C LYS A 127 -18.70 2.51 4.71
N SER A 128 -17.46 2.78 5.16
CA SER A 128 -17.22 3.47 6.43
C SER A 128 -17.77 4.90 6.44
N LYS A 129 -17.57 5.67 5.36
CA LYS A 129 -18.16 7.02 5.17
C LYS A 129 -19.70 6.99 5.20
N ARG A 130 -20.33 6.00 4.58
CA ARG A 130 -21.79 5.83 4.59
C ARG A 130 -22.34 5.45 5.96
N ALA A 131 -21.62 4.60 6.70
CA ALA A 131 -22.01 4.21 8.05
C ALA A 131 -21.88 5.36 9.07
N HIS A 132 -21.00 6.34 8.79
CA HIS A 132 -20.74 7.48 9.67
C HIS A 132 -20.79 8.83 8.93
N PRO A 133 -21.95 9.24 8.37
CA PRO A 133 -22.05 10.35 7.44
C PRO A 133 -21.71 11.72 8.04
N ASN A 134 -21.88 11.89 9.36
CA ASN A 134 -21.59 13.12 10.08
C ASN A 134 -20.25 13.08 10.83
N ALA A 135 -19.50 11.97 10.72
CA ALA A 135 -18.19 11.85 11.31
C ALA A 135 -17.12 12.03 10.25
N ARG A 136 -16.06 12.75 10.59
CA ARG A 136 -14.85 12.71 9.79
C ARG A 136 -14.23 11.32 9.98
N VAL A 137 -14.38 10.44 8.99
CA VAL A 137 -13.69 9.16 8.95
C VAL A 137 -12.19 9.45 8.86
N CYS A 138 -11.51 9.38 10.00
CA CYS A 138 -10.07 9.54 10.10
C CYS A 138 -9.45 8.16 10.31
N VAL A 139 -8.32 7.89 9.68
CA VAL A 139 -7.54 6.69 10.01
C VAL A 139 -6.80 6.91 11.31
N MET A 140 -6.76 5.88 12.15
CA MET A 140 -5.84 5.86 13.26
C MET A 140 -4.42 5.66 12.72
N ALA A 141 -3.70 6.77 12.52
CA ALA A 141 -2.27 6.76 12.24
C ALA A 141 -1.51 6.40 13.52
N GLY A 142 -1.48 5.12 13.86
CA GLY A 142 -0.60 4.60 14.90
C GLY A 142 0.70 4.10 14.28
N ASP A 143 1.84 4.64 14.70
CA ASP A 143 3.15 4.02 14.39
C ASP A 143 3.31 2.75 15.23
N VAL A 144 2.69 1.65 14.78
CA VAL A 144 3.14 0.33 15.20
C VAL A 144 4.34 0.00 14.34
N ALA A 145 5.54 0.18 14.91
CA ALA A 145 6.81 0.09 14.20
C ALA A 145 6.82 -1.10 13.22
N SER A 146 6.85 -0.80 11.92
CA SER A 146 6.97 -1.76 10.82
C SER A 146 5.80 -2.74 10.62
N ALA A 147 4.64 -2.58 11.26
CA ALA A 147 3.52 -3.52 11.10
C ALA A 147 3.05 -3.62 9.64
N PHE A 148 2.80 -2.48 8.98
CA PHE A 148 2.34 -2.45 7.59
C PHE A 148 3.38 -2.96 6.58
N ARG A 149 4.68 -2.80 6.86
CA ARG A 149 5.77 -3.34 6.01
C ARG A 149 5.79 -4.87 5.93
N ASN A 150 5.15 -5.53 6.90
CA ASN A 150 5.05 -6.98 6.99
C ASN A 150 3.71 -7.52 6.47
N ILE A 151 2.82 -6.62 6.03
CA ILE A 151 1.55 -6.97 5.42
C ILE A 151 1.68 -6.71 3.92
N SER A 152 1.63 -7.77 3.13
CA SER A 152 1.76 -7.69 1.67
C SER A 152 0.42 -7.29 1.04
N ILE A 153 0.49 -6.57 -0.09
CA ILE A 153 -0.66 -6.31 -0.95
C ILE A 153 -0.87 -7.52 -1.88
N HIS A 154 -2.13 -7.84 -2.15
CA HIS A 154 -2.52 -8.90 -3.07
C HIS A 154 -2.07 -8.58 -4.51
N SER A 155 -1.67 -9.57 -5.29
CA SER A 155 -1.21 -9.38 -6.69
C SER A 155 -2.25 -8.69 -7.58
N ASN A 156 -3.54 -8.89 -7.30
CA ASN A 156 -4.65 -8.20 -7.97
C ASN A 156 -4.80 -6.72 -7.56
N SER A 157 -3.93 -6.18 -6.72
CA SER A 157 -4.06 -4.81 -6.21
C SER A 157 -2.74 -4.04 -6.16
N VAL A 158 -1.58 -4.69 -6.33
CA VAL A 158 -0.27 -4.00 -6.30
C VAL A 158 -0.17 -2.87 -7.34
N TYR A 159 -0.82 -3.02 -8.49
CA TYR A 159 -0.83 -2.02 -9.56
C TYR A 159 -1.50 -0.70 -9.16
N LEU A 160 -2.26 -0.68 -8.06
CA LEU A 160 -2.88 0.53 -7.51
C LEU A 160 -1.92 1.37 -6.67
N PHE A 161 -0.73 0.86 -6.36
CA PHE A 161 0.23 1.45 -5.43
C PHE A 161 1.57 1.69 -6.11
N ALA A 162 1.56 2.51 -7.15
CA ALA A 162 2.77 2.85 -7.86
C ALA A 162 3.15 4.33 -7.69
N GLY A 163 4.43 4.59 -7.86
CA GLY A 163 5.05 5.90 -7.94
C GLY A 163 5.96 6.00 -9.15
N HIS A 164 6.25 7.21 -9.62
CA HIS A 164 7.09 7.43 -10.79
C HIS A 164 8.25 8.35 -10.43
N ILE A 165 9.49 7.88 -10.60
CA ILE A 165 10.69 8.70 -10.39
C ILE A 165 11.19 9.15 -11.76
N LYS A 166 10.86 10.39 -12.10
CA LYS A 166 11.12 10.95 -13.42
C LYS A 166 12.61 11.11 -13.70
N GLU A 167 13.41 11.37 -12.66
CA GLU A 167 14.85 11.58 -12.77
C GLU A 167 15.59 10.33 -13.25
N ASP A 168 15.07 9.15 -12.90
CA ASP A 168 15.70 7.86 -13.18
C ASP A 168 14.92 7.06 -14.26
N ASP A 169 13.83 7.61 -14.78
CA ASP A 169 12.93 6.98 -15.76
C ASP A 169 12.38 5.61 -15.31
N VAL A 170 12.02 5.52 -14.02
CA VAL A 170 11.51 4.28 -13.42
C VAL A 170 10.15 4.47 -12.76
N ILE A 171 9.38 3.38 -12.75
CA ILE A 171 8.22 3.23 -11.88
C ILE A 171 8.56 2.33 -10.69
N VAL A 172 7.87 2.57 -9.59
CA VAL A 172 8.07 1.88 -8.34
C VAL A 172 6.72 1.32 -7.93
N ILE A 173 6.65 0.03 -7.65
CA ILE A 173 5.42 -0.62 -7.18
C ILE A 173 5.62 -1.04 -5.72
N GLU A 174 4.74 -0.59 -4.84
CA GLU A 174 4.76 -0.98 -3.44
C GLU A 174 4.08 -2.34 -3.26
N LEU A 175 4.83 -3.28 -2.69
CA LEU A 175 4.38 -4.67 -2.48
C LEU A 175 3.84 -4.90 -1.06
N ALA A 176 4.13 -3.99 -0.13
CA ALA A 176 3.56 -4.00 1.21
C ALA A 176 2.44 -2.97 1.34
N ALA A 177 1.62 -3.05 2.39
CA ALA A 177 0.58 -2.07 2.63
C ALA A 177 1.22 -0.68 2.80
N PRO A 178 0.96 0.28 1.89
CA PRO A 178 1.60 1.59 1.97
C PRO A 178 0.99 2.39 3.11
N PHE A 179 1.82 3.25 3.72
CA PHE A 179 1.30 4.36 4.51
C PHE A 179 0.50 5.28 3.58
N GLY A 180 -0.73 5.64 3.97
CA GLY A 180 -1.66 6.39 3.12
C GLY A 180 -2.94 5.64 2.77
N LEU A 181 -2.91 4.30 2.80
CA LEU A 181 -4.05 3.47 2.46
C LEU A 181 -5.12 3.63 3.54
N THR A 182 -6.35 3.95 3.15
CA THR A 182 -7.54 4.20 4.00
C THR A 182 -7.81 5.61 4.51
N GLY A 183 -7.10 6.65 4.05
CA GLY A 183 -7.43 8.05 4.37
C GLY A 183 -6.47 8.71 5.35
N SER A 184 -5.17 8.61 5.07
CA SER A 184 -4.21 9.53 5.68
C SER A 184 -4.41 10.94 5.11
N PRO A 185 -4.29 12.00 5.92
CA PRO A 185 -4.41 13.37 5.43
C PRO A 185 -3.35 13.63 4.35
N GLY A 186 -3.75 14.35 3.29
CA GLY A 186 -2.88 14.78 2.18
C GLY A 186 -1.88 15.89 2.56
N PHE A 187 -1.39 15.86 3.80
CA PHE A 187 -0.37 16.79 4.29
C PHE A 187 0.75 15.96 4.93
N TYR A 188 1.85 15.82 4.20
CA TYR A 188 3.17 15.45 4.70
C TYR A 188 4.16 16.53 4.27
#